data_AF-A0A2V5XA44-F1
#
_entry.id   AF-A0A2V5XA44-F1
#
_cell.length_a   1.000
_cell.length_b   1.000
_cell.length_c   1.000
_cell.angle_alpha   90.00
_cell.angle_beta   90.00
_cell.angle_gamma   90.00
#
_symmetry.space_group_name_H-M   'P 1'
#
loop_
_entity.id
_entity.type
_entity.pdbx_description
1 polymer ?
#
loop_
_entity_poly.entity_id
_entity_poly.type
_entity_poly.pdbx_seq_one_letter_code
_entity_poly.pdbx_strand_id
1 'polypeptide(L)'
;MIDAILRDLRQPEYIHVLINPLPIYGLAMGLLGLIVAFFLRSRRAQIATLIVVLVSAASAWPVYEFGEQAYDRVLSMADEPGRAWLDEHRDRGEDCIWFFYGLAVLSAVALVAPRKWPRSATPLVASVILLGVATLGIGGYIAYAGGKIRHREFRNVPPPPRRSDHER
;
A
#
# COMPACT_ATOMS: atom_id res chain seq x y z
N MET A 1 7.71 16.93 -25.01
CA MET A 1 7.96 15.80 -24.09
C MET A 1 7.93 16.26 -22.64
N ILE A 2 8.75 17.23 -22.24
CA ILE A 2 8.75 17.80 -20.88
C ILE A 2 7.36 18.32 -20.48
N ASP A 3 6.68 19.08 -21.35
CA ASP A 3 5.34 19.60 -21.06
C ASP A 3 4.26 18.53 -20.90
N ALA A 4 4.43 17.37 -21.55
CA ALA A 4 3.52 16.24 -21.37
C ALA A 4 3.71 15.62 -19.98
N ILE A 5 4.96 15.35 -19.58
CA ILE A 5 5.31 14.84 -18.25
C ILE A 5 4.82 15.79 -17.15
N LEU A 6 5.02 17.10 -17.32
CA LEU A 6 4.57 18.10 -16.34
C LEU A 6 3.05 18.17 -16.23
N ARG A 7 2.30 17.88 -17.30
CA ARG A 7 0.84 17.77 -17.26
C ARG A 7 0.40 16.49 -16.55
N ASP A 8 1.02 15.36 -16.86
CA ASP A 8 0.70 14.07 -16.24
C ASP A 8 0.96 14.09 -14.73
N LEU A 9 2.04 14.74 -14.29
CA LEU A 9 2.33 14.93 -12.85
C LEU A 9 1.28 15.79 -12.12
N ARG A 10 0.37 16.46 -12.83
CA ARG A 10 -0.77 17.18 -12.23
C ARG A 10 -2.06 16.34 -12.22
N GLN A 11 -2.04 15.14 -12.81
CA GLN A 11 -3.19 14.24 -12.85
C GLN A 11 -3.16 13.27 -11.66
N PRO A 12 -4.18 13.27 -10.79
CA PRO A 12 -4.26 12.34 -9.67
C PRO A 12 -4.14 10.86 -10.06
N GLU A 13 -4.78 10.43 -11.15
CA GLU A 13 -4.74 9.05 -11.65
C GLU A 13 -3.33 8.63 -12.04
N TYR A 14 -2.54 9.54 -12.62
CA TYR A 14 -1.15 9.28 -12.97
C TYR A 14 -0.29 9.17 -11.71
N ILE A 15 -0.43 10.10 -10.77
CA ILE A 15 0.32 10.06 -9.51
C ILE A 15 -0.04 8.80 -8.72
N HIS A 16 -1.32 8.49 -8.56
CA HIS A 16 -1.79 7.26 -7.91
C HIS A 16 -1.07 6.05 -8.49
N VAL A 17 -1.13 5.82 -9.81
CA VAL A 17 -0.47 4.67 -10.45
C VAL A 17 1.05 4.72 -10.31
N LEU A 18 1.67 5.91 -10.36
CA LEU A 18 3.12 6.08 -10.22
C LEU A 18 3.63 5.64 -8.85
N ILE A 19 2.92 5.97 -7.76
CA ILE A 19 3.33 5.66 -6.39
C ILE A 19 2.65 4.42 -5.78
N ASN A 20 1.60 3.88 -6.40
CA ASN A 20 0.91 2.65 -5.98
C ASN A 20 1.83 1.39 -5.89
N PRO A 21 2.96 1.29 -6.61
CA PRO A 21 3.94 0.24 -6.37
C PRO A 21 4.59 0.28 -4.98
N LEU A 22 4.63 1.43 -4.29
CA LEU A 22 5.36 1.59 -3.02
C LEU A 22 4.73 0.77 -1.89
N PRO A 23 3.41 0.84 -1.60
CA PRO A 23 2.80 0.06 -0.53
C PRO A 23 2.90 -1.46 -0.70
N ILE A 24 3.17 -1.96 -1.91
CA ILE A 24 3.27 -3.40 -2.20
C ILE A 24 4.71 -3.82 -2.51
N TYR A 25 5.29 -3.35 -3.61
CA TYR A 25 6.64 -3.77 -4.02
C TYR A 25 7.71 -3.14 -3.13
N GLY A 26 7.57 -1.84 -2.80
CA GLY A 26 8.46 -1.18 -1.84
C GLY A 26 8.43 -1.89 -0.48
N LEU A 27 7.22 -2.19 0.01
CA LEU A 27 7.01 -2.91 1.26
C LEU A 27 7.60 -4.33 1.21
N ALA A 28 7.36 -5.09 0.13
CA ALA A 28 7.90 -6.43 -0.03
C ALA A 28 9.43 -6.44 -0.01
N MET A 29 10.08 -5.51 -0.72
CA MET A 29 11.54 -5.39 -0.73
C MET A 29 12.09 -4.94 0.62
N GLY A 30 11.42 -4.00 1.28
CA GLY A 30 11.77 -3.57 2.65
C GLY A 30 11.66 -4.71 3.66
N LEU A 31 10.60 -5.52 3.58
CA LEU A 31 10.37 -6.67 4.46
C LEU A 31 11.38 -7.78 4.21
N LEU A 32 11.64 -8.12 2.96
CA LEU A 32 12.67 -9.11 2.61
C LEU A 32 14.02 -8.70 3.20
N GLY A 33 14.42 -7.44 2.99
CA GLY A 33 15.63 -6.89 3.57
C GLY A 33 15.62 -6.94 5.11
N LEU A 34 14.51 -6.58 5.74
CA LEU A 34 14.38 -6.56 7.20
C LEU A 34 14.46 -7.97 7.81
N ILE A 35 13.84 -8.96 7.18
CA ILE A 35 13.91 -10.37 7.57
C ILE A 35 15.36 -10.85 7.50
N VAL A 36 16.05 -10.60 6.38
CA VAL A 36 17.47 -10.95 6.22
C VAL A 36 18.32 -10.26 7.28
N ALA A 37 18.14 -8.94 7.48
CA ALA A 37 18.87 -8.17 8.47
C ALA A 37 18.60 -8.61 9.92
N PHE A 38 17.40 -9.10 10.21
CA PHE A 38 17.01 -9.67 11.49
C PHE A 38 17.79 -10.95 11.78
N PHE A 39 17.82 -11.90 10.86
CA PHE A 39 18.56 -13.16 11.02
C PHE A 39 20.08 -12.97 11.01
N LEU A 40 20.59 -12.03 10.22
CA LEU A 40 22.01 -11.64 10.23
C LEU A 40 22.40 -10.81 11.47
N ARG A 41 21.44 -10.42 12.31
CA ARG A 41 21.64 -9.58 13.51
C ARG A 41 22.38 -8.26 13.21
N SER A 42 22.26 -7.75 11.98
CA SER A 42 22.92 -6.51 11.55
C SER A 42 22.05 -5.30 11.85
N ARG A 43 22.37 -4.57 12.92
CA ARG A 43 21.57 -3.41 13.33
C ARG A 43 21.54 -2.30 12.27
N ARG A 44 22.65 -2.09 11.54
CA ARG A 44 22.72 -1.10 10.45
C ARG A 44 21.78 -1.49 9.30
N ALA A 45 21.79 -2.77 8.91
CA ALA A 45 20.89 -3.26 7.88
C ALA A 45 19.43 -3.16 8.33
N GLN A 46 19.11 -3.53 9.58
CA GLN A 46 17.75 -3.39 10.13
C GLN A 46 17.25 -1.95 10.08
N ILE A 47 18.10 -0.96 10.40
CA ILE A 47 17.74 0.46 10.31
C ILE A 47 17.43 0.85 8.87
N ALA A 48 18.30 0.48 7.91
CA ALA A 48 18.10 0.80 6.51
C ALA A 48 16.79 0.22 5.97
N THR A 49 16.50 -1.05 6.28
CA THR A 49 15.30 -1.73 5.79
C THR A 49 14.03 -1.30 6.53
N LEU A 50 14.11 -0.95 7.82
CA LEU A 50 13.01 -0.31 8.56
C LEU A 50 12.62 1.04 7.93
N ILE A 51 13.58 1.82 7.44
CA ILE A 51 13.30 3.08 6.73
C ILE A 51 12.53 2.79 5.43
N VAL A 52 12.92 1.77 4.68
CA VAL A 52 12.20 1.36 3.46
C VAL A 52 10.78 0.90 3.79
N VAL A 53 10.59 0.08 4.83
CA VAL A 53 9.26 -0.34 5.30
C VAL A 53 8.42 0.86 5.73
N LEU A 54 9.00 1.80 6.49
CA LEU A 54 8.33 3.02 6.94
C LEU A 54 7.86 3.87 5.76
N VAL A 55 8.74 4.17 4.79
CA VAL A 55 8.41 4.99 3.62
C VAL A 55 7.34 4.30 2.78
N SER A 56 7.46 2.98 2.57
CA SER A 56 6.51 2.19 1.80
C SER A 56 5.13 2.17 2.46
N ALA A 57 5.06 1.94 3.77
CA ALA A 57 3.82 1.95 4.52
C ALA A 57 3.19 3.35 4.57
N ALA A 58 3.98 4.39 4.83
CA ALA A 58 3.51 5.78 4.87
C ALA A 58 3.00 6.26 3.50
N SER A 59 3.56 5.75 2.40
CA SER A 59 3.09 6.07 1.05
C SER A 59 1.66 5.62 0.75
N ALA A 60 1.08 4.73 1.56
CA ALA A 60 -0.32 4.33 1.41
C ALA A 60 -1.29 5.52 1.53
N TRP A 61 -0.96 6.53 2.36
CA TRP A 61 -1.79 7.74 2.47
C TRP A 61 -1.86 8.48 1.13
N PRO A 62 -0.77 9.02 0.54
CA PRO A 62 -0.88 9.72 -0.73
C PRO A 62 -1.44 8.83 -1.84
N VAL A 63 -1.13 7.52 -1.87
CA VAL A 63 -1.73 6.59 -2.84
C VAL A 63 -3.26 6.60 -2.73
N TYR A 64 -3.80 6.48 -1.52
CA TYR A 64 -5.24 6.51 -1.28
C TYR A 64 -5.88 7.84 -1.71
N GLU A 65 -5.30 8.97 -1.30
CA GLU A 65 -5.84 10.31 -1.62
C GLU A 65 -5.88 10.59 -3.12
N PHE A 66 -4.80 10.26 -3.83
CA PHE A 66 -4.78 10.41 -5.29
C PHE A 66 -5.74 9.41 -5.97
N GLY A 67 -5.99 8.25 -5.35
CA GLY A 67 -7.01 7.30 -5.79
C GLY A 67 -8.42 7.88 -5.69
N GLU A 68 -8.77 8.46 -4.54
CA GLU A 68 -10.06 9.14 -4.34
C GLU A 68 -10.27 10.29 -5.33
N GLN A 69 -9.26 11.13 -5.53
CA GLN A 69 -9.31 12.24 -6.50
C GLN A 69 -9.39 11.79 -7.97
N ALA A 70 -8.96 10.55 -8.25
CA ALA A 70 -8.99 9.94 -9.57
C ALA A 70 -10.29 9.16 -9.85
N TYR A 71 -11.04 8.80 -8.79
CA TYR A 71 -12.11 7.81 -8.85
C TYR A 71 -13.14 8.13 -9.93
N ASP A 72 -13.77 9.31 -9.93
CA ASP A 72 -14.81 9.67 -10.91
C ASP A 72 -14.32 9.63 -12.35
N ARG A 73 -13.07 10.09 -12.60
CA ARG A 73 -12.47 10.04 -13.93
C ARG A 73 -12.29 8.59 -14.38
N VAL A 74 -11.72 7.74 -13.52
CA VAL A 74 -11.52 6.32 -13.84
C VAL A 74 -12.86 5.60 -14.02
N LEU A 75 -13.85 5.89 -13.18
CA LEU A 75 -15.20 5.34 -13.23
C LEU A 75 -15.89 5.64 -14.57
N SER A 76 -15.77 6.88 -15.05
CA SER A 76 -16.38 7.31 -16.33
C SER A 76 -15.82 6.56 -17.55
N MET A 77 -14.57 6.09 -17.47
CA MET A 77 -13.88 5.37 -18.53
C MET A 77 -14.00 3.84 -18.42
N ALA A 78 -14.41 3.32 -17.27
CA ALA A 78 -14.51 1.89 -17.01
C ALA A 78 -15.80 1.30 -17.61
N ASP A 79 -15.68 0.05 -18.10
CA ASP A 79 -16.84 -0.76 -18.47
C ASP A 79 -17.60 -1.24 -17.23
N GLU A 80 -18.83 -1.73 -17.41
CA GLU A 80 -19.70 -2.05 -16.28
C GLU A 80 -19.07 -2.98 -15.22
N PRO A 81 -18.41 -4.11 -15.58
CA PRO A 81 -17.73 -4.92 -14.57
C PRO A 81 -16.50 -4.20 -13.97
N GLY A 82 -15.80 -3.38 -14.77
CA GLY A 82 -14.66 -2.60 -14.30
C GLY A 82 -15.05 -1.57 -13.24
N ARG A 83 -16.25 -0.97 -13.34
CA ARG A 83 -16.80 -0.08 -12.31
C ARG A 83 -16.99 -0.81 -10.99
N ALA A 84 -17.60 -2.00 -11.00
CA ALA A 84 -17.76 -2.80 -9.78
C ALA A 84 -16.41 -3.19 -9.14
N TRP A 85 -15.39 -3.50 -9.96
CA TRP A 85 -14.04 -3.75 -9.45
C TRP A 85 -13.33 -2.51 -8.93
N LEU A 86 -13.63 -1.33 -9.49
CA LEU A 86 -13.11 -0.04 -9.00
C LEU A 86 -13.72 0.29 -7.63
N ASP A 87 -15.03 0.12 -7.47
CA ASP A 87 -15.74 0.31 -6.20
C ASP A 87 -15.17 -0.60 -5.12
N GLU A 88 -15.01 -1.89 -5.44
CA GLU A 88 -14.43 -2.87 -4.52
C GLU A 88 -12.98 -2.54 -4.16
N HIS A 89 -12.16 -2.08 -5.13
CA HIS A 89 -10.79 -1.67 -4.85
C HIS A 89 -10.74 -0.47 -3.90
N ARG A 90 -11.60 0.52 -4.12
CA ARG A 90 -11.76 1.70 -3.29
C ARG A 90 -12.21 1.34 -1.88
N ASP A 91 -13.28 0.57 -1.74
CA ASP A 91 -13.83 0.13 -0.45
C ASP A 91 -12.81 -0.68 0.36
N ARG A 92 -12.09 -1.61 -0.28
CA ARG A 92 -10.99 -2.34 0.39
C ARG A 92 -9.88 -1.38 0.84
N GLY A 93 -9.56 -0.38 0.03
CA GLY A 93 -8.60 0.67 0.38
C GLY A 93 -9.03 1.40 1.64
N GLU A 94 -10.26 1.91 1.66
CA GLU A 94 -10.87 2.63 2.80
C GLU A 94 -10.87 1.78 4.08
N ASP A 95 -11.35 0.53 3.99
CA ASP A 95 -11.47 -0.38 5.12
C ASP A 95 -10.10 -0.77 5.71
N CYS A 96 -9.08 -0.92 4.86
CA CYS A 96 -7.81 -1.55 5.23
C CYS A 96 -6.63 -0.57 5.40
N ILE A 97 -6.78 0.71 5.07
CA ILE A 97 -5.67 1.69 5.12
C ILE A 97 -5.02 1.79 6.51
N TRP A 98 -5.80 1.57 7.57
CA TRP A 98 -5.33 1.63 8.96
C TRP A 98 -4.21 0.64 9.28
N PHE A 99 -4.13 -0.50 8.58
CA PHE A 99 -3.02 -1.45 8.75
C PHE A 99 -1.69 -0.85 8.28
N PHE A 100 -1.70 -0.05 7.20
CA PHE A 100 -0.51 0.65 6.72
C PHE A 100 -0.09 1.75 7.70
N TYR A 101 -1.05 2.48 8.28
CA TYR A 101 -0.76 3.51 9.29
C TYR A 101 -0.17 2.88 10.56
N GLY A 102 -0.75 1.78 11.04
CA GLY A 102 -0.22 1.02 12.16
C GLY A 102 1.21 0.53 11.90
N LEU A 103 1.48 0.01 10.70
CA LEU A 103 2.82 -0.44 10.30
C LEU A 103 3.82 0.71 10.21
N ALA A 104 3.41 1.88 9.68
CA ALA A 104 4.25 3.06 9.61
C ALA A 104 4.64 3.54 11.02
N VAL A 105 3.66 3.69 11.91
CA VAL A 105 3.90 4.08 13.32
C VAL A 105 4.81 3.07 14.01
N LEU A 106 4.52 1.76 13.89
CA LEU A 106 5.33 0.71 14.50
C LEU A 106 6.78 0.72 13.98
N SER A 107 6.97 0.95 12.68
CA SER A 107 8.29 1.04 12.06
C SER A 107 9.07 2.27 12.56
N ALA A 108 8.40 3.41 12.72
CA ALA A 108 9.00 4.60 13.32
C ALA A 108 9.40 4.36 14.78
N VAL A 109 8.55 3.69 15.56
CA VAL A 109 8.86 3.29 16.94
C VAL A 109 10.05 2.33 16.99
N ALA A 110 10.11 1.33 16.09
CA ALA A 110 11.23 0.39 15.98
C ALA A 110 12.56 1.08 15.62
N LEU A 111 12.51 2.19 14.87
CA LEU A 111 13.69 3.02 14.58
C LEU A 111 14.14 3.83 15.81
N VAL A 112 13.20 4.42 16.55
CA VAL A 112 13.47 5.43 17.57
C VAL A 112 13.66 4.85 18.97
N ALA A 113 12.72 4.02 19.43
CA ALA A 113 12.67 3.54 20.81
C ALA A 113 13.95 2.81 21.27
N PRO A 114 14.61 1.97 20.44
CA PRO A 114 15.80 1.27 20.91
C PRO A 114 17.04 2.14 21.11
N ARG A 115 17.00 3.44 20.77
CA ARG A 115 18.05 4.40 21.15
C ARG A 115 18.09 4.61 22.66
N LYS A 116 16.92 4.67 23.30
CA LYS A 116 16.78 4.83 24.75
C LYS A 116 16.65 3.49 25.47
N TRP A 117 16.01 2.51 24.83
CA TRP A 117 15.76 1.19 25.40
C TRP A 117 16.30 0.07 24.50
N PRO A 118 17.62 -0.22 24.50
CA PRO A 118 18.23 -1.16 23.55
C PRO A 118 17.59 -2.56 23.52
N ARG A 119 17.06 -3.02 24.66
CA ARG A 119 16.38 -4.32 24.78
C ARG A 119 15.06 -4.40 24.00
N SER A 120 14.46 -3.28 23.59
CA SER A 120 13.24 -3.28 22.78
C SER A 120 13.48 -3.55 21.30
N ALA A 121 14.74 -3.52 20.81
CA ALA A 121 15.04 -3.64 19.38
C ALA A 121 14.47 -4.92 18.75
N THR A 122 14.82 -6.08 19.32
CA THR A 122 14.41 -7.39 18.81
C THR A 122 12.90 -7.58 18.79
N PRO A 123 12.14 -7.36 19.89
CA PRO A 123 10.70 -7.52 19.86
C PRO A 123 10.03 -6.53 18.90
N LEU A 124 10.49 -5.28 18.82
CA LEU A 124 9.92 -4.29 17.89
C LEU A 124 10.14 -4.68 16.42
N VAL A 125 11.36 -5.10 16.05
CA VAL A 125 11.64 -5.56 14.68
C VAL A 125 10.81 -6.81 14.34
N ALA A 126 10.69 -7.75 15.27
CA ALA A 126 9.84 -8.94 15.08
C ALA A 126 8.38 -8.55 14.88
N SER A 127 7.85 -7.61 15.66
CA SER A 127 6.49 -7.08 15.48
C SER A 127 6.31 -6.38 14.13
N VAL A 128 7.29 -5.59 13.66
CA VAL A 128 7.25 -4.97 12.32
C VAL A 128 7.21 -6.03 11.23
N ILE A 129 8.00 -7.10 11.34
CA ILE A 129 7.99 -8.21 10.37
C ILE A 129 6.61 -8.87 10.35
N LEU A 130 6.06 -9.22 11.52
CA LEU A 130 4.75 -9.88 11.62
C LEU A 130 3.62 -9.02 11.04
N LEU A 131 3.51 -7.77 11.50
CA LEU A 131 2.50 -6.84 10.97
C LEU A 131 2.73 -6.57 9.49
N GLY A 132 3.99 -6.37 9.08
CA GLY A 132 4.33 -6.10 7.69
C GLY A 132 3.96 -7.22 6.74
N VAL A 133 4.15 -8.49 7.11
CA VAL A 133 3.68 -9.64 6.31
C VAL A 133 2.16 -9.62 6.17
N ALA A 134 1.42 -9.34 7.26
CA ALA A 134 -0.03 -9.22 7.20
C ALA A 134 -0.47 -8.04 6.31
N THR A 135 0.14 -6.85 6.47
CA THR A 135 -0.12 -5.66 5.67
C THR A 135 0.21 -5.89 4.20
N LEU A 136 1.27 -6.64 3.87
CA LEU A 136 1.59 -6.99 2.49
C LEU A 136 0.51 -7.89 1.87
N GLY A 137 0.00 -8.87 2.63
CA GLY A 137 -1.14 -9.69 2.20
C GLY A 137 -2.41 -8.87 1.94
N ILE A 138 -2.69 -7.91 2.83
CA ILE A 138 -3.81 -6.96 2.70
C ILE A 138 -3.61 -6.07 1.47
N GLY A 139 -2.40 -5.56 1.22
CA GLY A 139 -2.07 -4.82 0.01
C GLY A 139 -2.33 -5.65 -1.26
N GLY A 140 -1.97 -6.93 -1.24
CA GLY A 140 -2.31 -7.88 -2.29
C GLY A 140 -3.83 -8.07 -2.48
N TYR A 141 -4.59 -8.13 -1.38
CA TYR A 141 -6.06 -8.21 -1.42
C TYR A 141 -6.71 -6.95 -2.03
N ILE A 142 -6.21 -5.76 -1.71
CA ILE A 142 -6.64 -4.49 -2.32
C ILE A 142 -6.28 -4.46 -3.81
N ALA A 143 -5.04 -4.80 -4.17
CA ALA A 143 -4.56 -4.79 -5.55
C ALA A 143 -5.19 -5.88 -6.43
N TYR A 144 -5.66 -6.99 -5.83
CA TYR A 144 -6.40 -8.01 -6.57
C TYR A 144 -7.66 -7.45 -7.24
N ALA A 145 -8.41 -6.58 -6.55
CA ALA A 145 -9.53 -5.86 -7.13
C ALA A 145 -9.04 -4.82 -8.15
N GLY A 146 -8.01 -4.04 -7.78
CA GLY A 146 -7.41 -3.01 -8.65
C GLY A 146 -6.96 -3.53 -10.02
N GLY A 147 -6.35 -4.72 -10.06
CA GLY A 147 -5.94 -5.38 -11.29
C GLY A 147 -7.12 -5.63 -12.25
N LYS A 148 -8.33 -5.87 -11.76
CA LYS A 148 -9.51 -6.19 -12.60
C LYS A 148 -10.23 -4.96 -13.15
N ILE A 149 -9.84 -3.74 -12.74
CA ILE A 149 -10.47 -2.51 -13.20
C ILE A 149 -10.32 -2.38 -14.73
N ARG A 150 -9.10 -2.51 -15.26
CA ARG A 150 -8.82 -2.37 -16.70
C ARG A 150 -8.20 -3.60 -17.37
N HIS A 151 -7.93 -4.67 -16.64
CA HIS A 151 -7.46 -5.94 -17.20
C HIS A 151 -8.59 -6.97 -17.23
N ARG A 152 -9.28 -7.05 -18.36
CA ARG A 152 -10.39 -8.00 -18.57
C ARG A 152 -9.91 -9.44 -18.47
N GLU A 153 -8.66 -9.69 -18.86
CA GLU A 153 -7.96 -10.97 -18.75
C GLU A 153 -7.81 -11.49 -17.31
N PHE A 154 -8.00 -10.64 -16.29
CA PHE A 154 -7.96 -11.05 -14.88
C PHE A 154 -9.34 -11.35 -14.28
N ARG A 155 -10.43 -11.11 -15.03
CA ARG A 155 -11.82 -11.27 -14.54
C ARG A 155 -12.32 -12.70 -14.69
N ASN A 156 -11.64 -13.62 -14.01
CA ASN A 156 -11.97 -15.06 -14.02
C ASN A 156 -13.10 -15.43 -13.04
N VAL A 157 -13.70 -14.45 -12.38
CA VAL A 157 -14.81 -14.57 -11.43
C VAL A 157 -15.82 -13.45 -11.70
N PRO A 158 -17.10 -13.63 -11.32
CA PRO A 158 -18.11 -12.59 -11.42
C PRO A 158 -17.68 -11.29 -10.71
N PRO A 159 -18.07 -10.10 -11.20
CA PRO A 159 -17.80 -8.86 -10.51
C PRO A 159 -18.48 -8.82 -9.13
N PRO A 160 -17.91 -8.10 -8.15
CA PRO A 160 -18.54 -7.91 -6.85
C PRO A 160 -19.92 -7.27 -7.01
N PRO A 161 -20.90 -7.66 -6.17
CA PRO A 161 -22.18 -6.96 -6.15
C PRO A 161 -21.95 -5.50 -5.74
N ARG A 162 -22.64 -4.55 -6.38
CA ARG A 162 -22.62 -3.16 -5.93
C ARG A 162 -23.24 -3.09 -4.53
N ARG A 163 -22.50 -2.55 -3.56
CA ARG A 163 -23.11 -2.13 -2.29
C ARG A 163 -24.13 -1.03 -2.62
N SER A 164 -25.37 -1.21 -2.19
CA SER A 164 -26.40 -0.17 -2.33
C SER A 164 -25.98 1.06 -1.52
N ASP A 165 -26.10 2.26 -2.09
CA ASP A 165 -25.80 3.56 -1.48
C ASP A 165 -26.60 3.90 -0.19
N HIS A 166 -27.32 2.93 0.39
CA HIS A 166 -28.22 3.10 1.54
C HIS A 166 -27.57 2.89 2.92
N GLU A 167 -26.26 2.65 3.01
CA GLU A 167 -25.56 2.39 4.28
C GLU A 167 -24.39 3.36 4.59
N ARG A 168 -24.30 4.52 3.93
CA ARG A 168 -23.39 5.61 4.35
C ARG A 168 -24.16 6.79 4.92
#